data_AF-A0A2A9NPL0-F1
#
_entry.id   AF-A0A2A9NPL0-F1
#
_cell.length_a   1.000
_cell.length_b   1.000
_cell.length_c   1.000
_cell.angle_alpha   90.00
_cell.angle_beta   90.00
_cell.angle_gamma   90.00
#
_symmetry.space_group_name_H-M   'P 1'
#
loop_
_entity.id
_entity.type
_entity.pdbx_description
1 polymer ?
#
loop_
_entity_poly.entity_id
_entity_poly.type
_entity_poly.pdbx_seq_one_letter_code
_entity_poly.pdbx_strand_id
1 'polypeptide(L)'
;MSERDAKVVTNLSNRATPTFKDRKVAYRGALDTPFRIQWPKVPLSVQNSVLTEIISALRGVADYHNMVRQLNRKRKKAQRSLSPNQKQKIDMEAETTKLPGTQMAIHDDNESDGDDYDSDVPDIPAHTVVTHLVAGLNQVTKRLESQVRSVRSSSLITTSTSQPHVDKKPDLCFIVACRADVDPPFMIDHLPHLVAAYNSLGSNSIRLVTLPKGSEATLAEVFGVRRVTVIGLDVDFPHLKMLNAIAEAIPVLTAPWLSRVSMGRGLIPTHVKQVHTTVPRDMKAAREQKLKEKALKKGS
;
A
#
# COMPACT_ATOMS: atom_id res chain seq x y z
N MET A 1 34.11 11.49 -18.72
CA MET A 1 32.84 11.52 -19.48
C MET A 1 32.14 10.20 -19.22
N SER A 2 31.06 10.21 -18.45
CA SER A 2 30.35 8.99 -18.03
C SER A 2 29.17 8.72 -18.95
N GLU A 3 29.25 7.63 -19.72
CA GLU A 3 28.15 7.09 -20.53
C GLU A 3 26.95 6.77 -19.61
N ARG A 4 25.79 7.35 -19.94
CA ARG A 4 24.52 7.06 -19.25
C ARG A 4 23.69 6.20 -20.17
N ASP A 5 23.63 4.91 -19.85
CA ASP A 5 22.81 3.94 -20.57
C ASP A 5 21.31 4.29 -20.48
N ALA A 6 20.69 4.45 -21.64
CA ALA A 6 19.25 4.68 -21.77
C ALA A 6 18.49 3.38 -21.48
N LYS A 7 17.70 3.35 -20.39
CA LYS A 7 16.82 2.22 -20.08
C LYS A 7 15.64 2.14 -21.07
N VAL A 8 15.58 1.06 -21.84
CA VAL A 8 14.48 0.76 -22.76
C VAL A 8 13.33 0.12 -21.96
N VAL A 9 12.21 0.84 -21.82
CA VAL A 9 10.98 0.27 -21.25
C VAL A 9 10.14 -0.31 -22.38
N THR A 10 10.19 -1.63 -22.56
CA THR A 10 9.35 -2.34 -23.53
C THR A 10 8.09 -2.85 -22.84
N ASN A 11 6.95 -2.20 -23.08
CA ASN A 11 5.64 -2.81 -22.79
C ASN A 11 5.41 -3.92 -23.83
N LEU A 12 5.54 -5.19 -23.42
CA LEU A 12 5.23 -6.36 -24.23
C LEU A 12 3.70 -6.46 -24.40
N SER A 13 3.24 -6.20 -25.60
CA SER A 13 1.87 -6.42 -26.05
C SER A 13 1.80 -7.77 -26.78
N ASN A 14 0.83 -8.63 -26.46
CA ASN A 14 0.58 -9.93 -27.12
C ASN A 14 0.05 -9.80 -28.57
N ARG A 15 0.31 -8.69 -29.25
CA ARG A 15 -0.12 -8.45 -30.63
C ARG A 15 0.97 -8.95 -31.56
N ALA A 16 0.62 -9.86 -32.49
CA ALA A 16 1.52 -10.40 -33.52
C ALA A 16 2.47 -9.30 -34.02
N THR A 17 3.75 -9.45 -33.71
CA THR A 17 4.74 -8.41 -33.99
C THR A 17 5.03 -8.43 -35.49
N PRO A 18 4.66 -7.38 -36.25
CA PRO A 18 5.15 -7.26 -37.62
C PRO A 18 6.68 -7.20 -37.58
N THR A 19 7.32 -7.90 -38.50
CA THR A 19 8.77 -7.96 -38.66
C THR A 19 9.41 -6.58 -38.55
N PHE A 20 10.53 -6.48 -37.81
CA PHE A 20 11.27 -5.24 -37.54
C PHE A 20 11.62 -4.40 -38.80
N LYS A 21 11.56 -4.98 -40.00
CA LYS A 21 11.86 -4.32 -41.29
C LYS A 21 10.95 -3.14 -41.63
N ASP A 22 9.72 -3.10 -41.09
CA ASP A 22 8.72 -2.08 -41.46
C ASP A 22 8.53 -0.98 -40.41
N ARG A 23 9.37 -0.95 -39.36
CA ARG A 23 9.28 0.04 -38.29
C ARG A 23 10.57 0.82 -38.18
N LYS A 24 10.46 2.14 -38.12
CA LYS A 24 11.57 3.05 -37.81
C LYS A 24 11.52 3.47 -36.35
N VAL A 25 12.69 3.69 -35.78
CA VAL A 25 12.85 4.26 -34.44
C VAL A 25 12.46 5.75 -34.50
N ALA A 26 11.67 6.19 -33.53
CA ALA A 26 11.34 7.59 -33.32
C ALA A 26 11.48 7.92 -31.84
N TYR A 27 12.21 8.99 -31.55
CA TYR A 27 12.37 9.52 -30.20
C TYR A 27 11.28 10.54 -29.92
N ARG A 28 10.58 10.40 -28.79
CA ARG A 28 9.59 11.37 -28.33
C ARG A 28 10.09 12.02 -27.05
N GLY A 29 10.03 13.35 -26.99
CA GLY A 29 10.26 14.07 -25.73
C GLY A 29 9.18 13.70 -24.71
N ALA A 30 9.60 13.35 -23.50
CA ALA A 30 8.75 13.15 -22.34
C ALA A 30 9.30 13.98 -21.19
N LEU A 31 8.42 14.71 -20.51
CA LEU A 31 8.79 15.46 -19.32
C LEU A 31 9.00 14.49 -18.17
N ASP A 32 10.17 14.58 -17.53
CA ASP A 32 10.48 13.84 -16.31
C ASP A 32 10.08 14.67 -15.10
N THR A 33 9.53 14.03 -14.07
CA THR A 33 9.14 14.70 -12.83
C THR A 33 10.32 14.71 -11.85
N PRO A 34 10.96 15.87 -11.58
CA PRO A 34 12.06 15.94 -10.63
C PRO A 34 11.60 15.75 -9.18
N PHE A 35 10.28 15.79 -8.93
CA PHE A 35 9.64 15.68 -7.62
C PHE A 35 9.40 14.23 -7.18
N ARG A 36 10.22 13.28 -7.64
CA ARG A 36 10.07 11.87 -7.26
C ARG A 36 10.84 11.58 -5.98
N ILE A 37 10.12 11.17 -4.94
CA ILE A 37 10.73 10.77 -3.68
C ILE A 37 11.18 9.32 -3.81
N GLN A 38 12.48 9.12 -3.70
CA GLN A 38 13.08 7.80 -3.79
C GLN A 38 12.97 7.09 -2.44
N TRP A 39 12.86 5.77 -2.50
CA TRP A 39 13.04 4.94 -1.32
C TRP A 39 14.44 5.16 -0.70
N PRO A 40 14.56 5.15 0.63
CA PRO A 40 15.83 5.28 1.30
C PRO A 40 16.71 4.07 0.97
N LYS A 41 17.99 4.32 0.69
CA LYS A 41 18.97 3.25 0.47
C LYS A 41 19.48 2.78 1.84
N VAL A 42 18.89 1.71 2.35
CA VAL A 42 19.25 1.16 3.67
C VAL A 42 20.28 0.02 3.50
N PRO A 43 21.44 0.06 4.17
CA PRO A 43 22.41 -1.05 4.14
C PRO A 43 21.81 -2.36 4.70
N LEU A 44 22.16 -3.50 4.09
CA LEU A 44 21.59 -4.81 4.47
C LEU A 44 21.79 -5.17 5.94
N SER A 45 22.93 -4.78 6.55
CA SER A 45 23.20 -4.97 7.98
C SER A 45 22.16 -4.28 8.87
N VAL A 46 21.77 -3.06 8.51
CA VAL A 46 20.73 -2.28 9.20
C VAL A 46 19.37 -2.92 8.97
N GLN A 47 19.04 -3.34 7.74
CA GLN A 47 17.77 -4.01 7.46
C GLN A 47 17.59 -5.30 8.28
N ASN A 48 18.65 -6.12 8.37
CA ASN A 48 18.65 -7.34 9.17
C ASN A 48 18.50 -7.04 10.66
N SER A 49 19.23 -6.05 11.17
CA SER A 49 19.16 -5.65 12.59
C SER A 49 17.75 -5.17 12.97
N VAL A 50 17.13 -4.35 12.11
CA VAL A 50 15.74 -3.90 12.28
C VAL A 50 14.77 -5.08 12.25
N LEU A 51 14.94 -6.02 11.31
CA LEU A 51 14.10 -7.22 11.23
C LEU A 51 14.19 -8.06 12.50
N THR A 52 15.41 -8.34 12.98
CA THR A 52 15.63 -9.12 14.21
C THR A 52 14.98 -8.47 15.42
N GLU A 53 15.10 -7.15 15.56
CA GLU A 53 14.50 -6.40 16.67
C GLU A 53 12.97 -6.46 16.62
N ILE A 54 12.38 -6.30 15.43
CA ILE A 54 10.93 -6.42 15.25
C ILE A 54 10.45 -7.84 15.58
N ILE A 55 11.15 -8.87 15.10
CA ILE A 55 10.80 -10.26 15.41
C ILE A 55 10.87 -10.52 16.91
N SER A 56 11.90 -10.00 17.59
CA SER A 56 12.05 -10.09 19.04
C SER A 56 10.86 -9.45 19.76
N ALA A 57 10.46 -8.25 19.34
CA ALA A 57 9.32 -7.54 19.90
C ALA A 57 7.97 -8.24 19.64
N LEU A 58 7.83 -8.97 18.53
CA LEU A 58 6.59 -9.64 18.12
C LEU A 58 6.44 -11.08 18.67
N ARG A 59 7.36 -11.56 19.52
CA ARG A 59 7.25 -12.89 20.13
C ARG A 59 5.92 -13.01 20.90
N GLY A 60 5.18 -14.10 20.66
CA GLY A 60 3.89 -14.37 21.30
C GLY A 60 2.67 -13.70 20.65
N VAL A 61 2.86 -12.83 19.64
CA VAL A 61 1.75 -12.17 18.93
C VAL A 61 0.91 -13.17 18.12
N ALA A 62 1.55 -14.14 17.46
CA ALA A 62 0.84 -15.21 16.75
C ALA A 62 -0.08 -16.01 17.68
N ASP A 63 0.40 -16.38 18.87
CA ASP A 63 -0.37 -17.14 19.86
C ASP A 63 -1.58 -16.33 20.35
N TYR A 64 -1.38 -15.04 20.61
CA TYR A 64 -2.45 -14.11 20.94
C TYR A 64 -3.53 -14.05 19.85
N HIS A 65 -3.14 -13.85 18.58
CA HIS A 65 -4.10 -13.82 17.47
C HIS A 65 -4.83 -15.16 17.29
N ASN A 66 -4.13 -16.29 17.45
CA ASN A 66 -4.73 -17.61 17.38
C ASN A 66 -5.76 -17.82 18.50
N MET A 67 -5.44 -17.42 19.73
CA MET A 67 -6.36 -17.49 20.87
C MET A 67 -7.62 -16.64 20.62
N VAL A 68 -7.46 -15.37 20.23
CA VAL A 68 -8.58 -14.47 19.91
C VAL A 68 -9.45 -15.05 18.79
N ARG A 69 -8.82 -15.59 17.73
CA ARG A 69 -9.54 -16.20 16.60
C ARG A 69 -10.32 -17.43 17.02
N GLN A 70 -9.76 -18.28 17.89
CA GLN A 70 -10.46 -19.45 18.41
C GLN A 70 -11.67 -19.07 19.25
N LEU A 71 -11.55 -18.06 20.11
CA LEU A 71 -12.65 -17.55 20.92
C LEU A 71 -13.79 -16.98 20.05
N ASN A 72 -13.45 -16.18 19.04
CA ASN A 72 -14.44 -15.62 18.11
C ASN A 72 -15.15 -16.72 17.31
N ARG A 73 -14.43 -17.78 16.89
CA ARG A 73 -15.03 -18.95 16.23
C ARG A 73 -15.98 -19.70 17.16
N LYS A 74 -15.63 -19.88 18.44
CA LYS A 74 -16.51 -20.53 19.43
C LYS A 74 -17.80 -19.73 19.63
N ARG A 75 -17.72 -18.39 19.72
CA ARG A 75 -18.91 -17.51 19.83
C ARG A 75 -19.81 -17.59 18.61
N LYS A 76 -19.26 -17.49 17.40
CA LYS A 76 -20.03 -17.58 16.16
C LYS A 76 -20.73 -18.94 16.01
N LYS A 77 -20.12 -20.02 16.50
CA LYS A 77 -20.76 -21.34 16.55
C LYS A 77 -21.91 -21.38 17.58
N ALA A 78 -21.71 -20.84 18.78
CA ALA A 78 -22.74 -20.78 19.82
C ALA A 78 -23.97 -19.94 19.40
N GLN A 79 -23.74 -18.79 18.75
CA GLN A 79 -24.83 -17.97 18.21
C GLN A 79 -25.61 -18.69 17.10
N ARG A 80 -24.91 -19.41 16.22
CA ARG A 80 -25.58 -20.21 15.16
C ARG A 80 -26.41 -21.37 15.71
N SER A 81 -26.02 -21.97 16.83
CA SER A 81 -26.82 -23.04 17.47
C SER A 81 -28.06 -22.52 18.20
N LEU A 82 -28.12 -21.24 18.57
CA LEU A 82 -29.26 -20.64 19.28
C LEU A 82 -30.34 -20.09 18.34
N SER A 83 -30.08 -20.00 17.03
CA SER A 83 -31.06 -19.55 16.01
C SER A 83 -31.42 -20.64 14.98
N PRO A 84 -32.00 -21.80 15.34
CA PRO A 84 -32.49 -22.78 14.35
C PRO A 84 -33.75 -22.32 13.59
N ASN A 85 -34.52 -21.36 14.14
CA ASN A 85 -35.91 -21.13 13.73
C ASN A 85 -36.16 -20.10 12.62
N GLN A 86 -35.15 -19.46 12.03
CA GLN A 86 -35.37 -18.43 11.01
C GLN A 86 -35.10 -18.85 9.56
N LYS A 87 -34.61 -20.07 9.30
CA LYS A 87 -34.32 -20.54 7.92
C LYS A 87 -35.45 -21.32 7.23
N GLN A 88 -36.58 -21.56 7.88
CA GLN A 88 -37.70 -22.34 7.31
C GLN A 88 -38.85 -21.51 6.70
N LYS A 89 -38.68 -20.21 6.45
CA LYS A 89 -39.77 -19.35 5.93
C LYS A 89 -39.49 -18.64 4.61
N ILE A 90 -38.59 -19.17 3.77
CA ILE A 90 -38.29 -18.60 2.43
C ILE A 90 -38.55 -19.59 1.28
N ASP A 91 -39.02 -20.82 1.54
CA ASP A 91 -39.32 -21.82 0.49
C ASP A 91 -40.83 -21.97 0.15
N MET A 92 -41.64 -20.93 0.37
CA MET A 92 -43.05 -20.91 -0.06
C MET A 92 -43.41 -19.57 -0.71
N GLU A 93 -42.73 -19.18 -1.79
CA GLU A 93 -43.25 -18.29 -2.85
C GLU A 93 -42.16 -18.07 -3.93
N ALA A 94 -41.97 -19.07 -4.80
CA ALA A 94 -41.22 -18.87 -6.04
C ALA A 94 -41.64 -19.89 -7.10
N GLU A 95 -42.92 -19.89 -7.46
CA GLU A 95 -43.38 -20.47 -8.70
C GLU A 95 -43.88 -19.31 -9.56
N THR A 96 -43.04 -18.82 -10.48
CA THR A 96 -43.35 -18.70 -11.92
C THR A 96 -42.14 -18.12 -12.67
N THR A 97 -41.90 -18.66 -13.87
CA THR A 97 -41.13 -18.14 -15.02
C THR A 97 -39.69 -18.66 -15.20
N LYS A 98 -39.55 -19.67 -16.06
CA LYS A 98 -38.31 -20.22 -16.61
C LYS A 98 -37.85 -19.41 -17.83
N LEU A 99 -36.57 -19.02 -17.88
CA LEU A 99 -35.78 -18.89 -19.11
C LEU A 99 -34.31 -19.26 -18.80
N PRO A 100 -33.57 -19.92 -19.72
CA PRO A 100 -32.22 -20.39 -19.46
C PRO A 100 -31.17 -19.38 -19.95
N GLY A 101 -30.22 -19.04 -19.09
CA GLY A 101 -29.11 -18.15 -19.43
C GLY A 101 -27.93 -18.35 -18.47
N THR A 102 -27.08 -19.32 -18.81
CA THR A 102 -25.78 -19.62 -18.18
C THR A 102 -24.92 -18.38 -17.97
N GLN A 103 -24.59 -18.03 -16.73
CA GLN A 103 -23.30 -17.42 -16.35
C GLN A 103 -22.90 -17.84 -14.94
N MET A 104 -21.70 -18.43 -14.83
CA MET A 104 -21.02 -18.66 -13.55
C MET A 104 -20.52 -17.32 -12.99
N ALA A 105 -21.05 -16.93 -11.84
CA ALA A 105 -20.48 -15.87 -11.01
C ALA A 105 -19.90 -16.51 -9.73
N ILE A 106 -18.60 -16.26 -9.53
CA ILE A 106 -17.85 -16.59 -8.32
C ILE A 106 -18.37 -15.67 -7.20
N HIS A 107 -19.01 -16.25 -6.19
CA HIS A 107 -19.38 -15.54 -4.98
C HIS A 107 -18.12 -15.36 -4.11
N ASP A 108 -17.63 -14.13 -4.03
CA ASP A 108 -16.59 -13.69 -3.10
C ASP A 108 -17.31 -13.22 -1.82
N ASP A 109 -17.38 -14.10 -0.82
CA ASP A 109 -17.99 -13.81 0.48
C ASP A 109 -17.09 -12.82 1.26
N ASN A 110 -17.30 -11.53 0.99
CA ASN A 110 -16.83 -10.46 1.85
C ASN A 110 -18.01 -9.54 2.22
N GLU A 111 -18.99 -10.12 2.93
CA GLU A 111 -19.98 -9.37 3.69
C GLU A 111 -19.32 -8.87 4.99
N SER A 112 -18.91 -7.60 4.96
CA SER A 112 -18.74 -6.79 6.16
C SER A 112 -20.04 -6.03 6.36
N ASP A 113 -21.05 -6.70 6.91
CA ASP A 113 -22.24 -6.01 7.41
C ASP A 113 -21.97 -5.53 8.84
N GLY A 114 -22.15 -4.22 9.01
CA GLY A 114 -21.90 -3.51 10.25
C GLY A 114 -23.11 -3.61 11.15
N ASP A 115 -23.11 -4.63 12.01
CA ASP A 115 -24.04 -4.68 13.13
C ASP A 115 -23.35 -4.21 14.42
N ASP A 116 -23.81 -3.06 14.87
CA ASP A 116 -23.55 -2.41 16.15
C ASP A 116 -24.21 -3.22 17.27
N TYR A 117 -23.59 -4.34 17.65
CA TYR A 117 -23.98 -5.12 18.83
C TYR A 117 -22.96 -4.95 19.93
N ASP A 118 -23.33 -4.10 20.90
CA ASP A 118 -22.81 -4.07 22.25
C ASP A 118 -22.83 -5.50 22.82
N SER A 119 -21.64 -6.12 22.85
CA SER A 119 -21.44 -7.46 23.40
C SER A 119 -20.35 -7.32 24.44
N ASP A 120 -20.69 -7.66 25.69
CA ASP A 120 -19.74 -7.91 26.77
C ASP A 120 -18.64 -8.87 26.30
N VAL A 121 -17.54 -8.31 25.81
CA VAL A 121 -16.32 -9.04 25.49
C VAL A 121 -15.56 -9.20 26.81
N PRO A 122 -15.30 -10.43 27.30
CA PRO A 122 -14.29 -10.68 28.31
C PRO A 122 -12.99 -10.00 27.84
N ASP A 123 -12.54 -9.05 28.63
CA ASP A 123 -11.36 -8.22 28.36
C ASP A 123 -10.13 -9.13 28.35
N ILE A 124 -9.78 -9.66 27.18
CA ILE A 124 -8.52 -10.38 27.00
C ILE A 124 -7.45 -9.29 27.00
N PRO A 125 -6.54 -9.26 27.98
CA PRO A 125 -5.54 -8.22 28.05
C PRO A 125 -4.75 -8.22 26.75
N ALA A 126 -4.89 -7.14 25.99
CA ALA A 126 -4.23 -7.00 24.71
C ALA A 126 -2.71 -7.13 24.93
N HIS A 127 -2.06 -7.93 24.08
CA HIS A 127 -0.60 -7.97 24.09
C HIS A 127 -0.08 -6.54 23.87
N THR A 128 0.65 -5.98 24.84
CA THR A 128 1.04 -4.56 24.88
C THR A 128 1.72 -4.07 23.60
N VAL A 129 2.38 -4.96 22.87
CA VAL A 129 3.01 -4.65 21.58
C VAL A 129 1.98 -4.40 20.48
N VAL A 130 0.89 -5.16 20.43
CA VAL A 130 -0.13 -5.14 19.36
C VAL A 130 -0.93 -3.83 19.36
N THR A 131 -1.09 -3.20 20.52
CA THR A 131 -1.80 -1.91 20.65
C THR A 131 -1.02 -0.74 20.06
N HIS A 132 0.31 -0.85 19.99
CA HIS A 132 1.22 0.21 19.51
C HIS A 132 1.77 -0.06 18.11
N LEU A 133 1.14 -0.97 17.38
CA LEU A 133 1.56 -1.34 16.03
C LEU A 133 0.35 -1.48 15.10
N VAL A 134 0.55 -1.19 13.83
CA VAL A 134 -0.44 -1.45 12.78
C VAL A 134 0.22 -2.21 11.62
N ALA A 135 -0.39 -3.31 11.19
CA ALA A 135 0.10 -4.13 10.09
C ALA A 135 -0.84 -4.06 8.88
N GLY A 136 -0.25 -4.02 7.70
CA GLY A 136 -0.95 -4.02 6.41
C GLY A 136 -0.90 -2.67 5.69
N LEU A 137 -0.74 -2.73 4.36
CA LEU A 137 -0.56 -1.56 3.51
C LEU A 137 -1.69 -0.54 3.65
N ASN A 138 -2.95 -1.00 3.59
CA ASN A 138 -4.12 -0.11 3.66
C ASN A 138 -4.24 0.56 5.03
N GLN A 139 -3.97 -0.17 6.11
CA GLN A 139 -4.09 0.37 7.47
C GLN A 139 -3.00 1.40 7.77
N VAL A 140 -1.75 1.10 7.37
CA VAL A 140 -0.63 2.04 7.47
C VAL A 140 -0.89 3.29 6.62
N THR A 141 -1.39 3.12 5.39
CA THR A 141 -1.71 4.23 4.47
C THR A 141 -2.81 5.13 5.05
N LYS A 142 -3.92 4.55 5.53
CA LYS A 142 -5.01 5.31 6.18
C LYS A 142 -4.50 6.12 7.38
N ARG A 143 -3.61 5.52 8.19
CA ARG A 143 -3.06 6.20 9.37
C ARG A 143 -2.11 7.33 9.00
N LEU A 144 -1.22 7.11 8.04
CA LEU A 144 -0.35 8.16 7.49
C LEU A 144 -1.16 9.32 6.90
N GLU A 145 -2.18 9.03 6.10
CA GLU A 145 -3.04 10.06 5.53
C GLU A 145 -3.77 10.86 6.62
N SER A 146 -4.29 10.19 7.65
CA SER A 146 -4.94 10.85 8.78
C SER A 146 -3.99 11.80 9.52
N GLN A 147 -2.74 11.37 9.74
CA GLN A 147 -1.70 12.21 10.35
C GLN A 147 -1.33 13.41 9.47
N VAL A 148 -1.12 13.20 8.17
CA VAL A 148 -0.86 14.29 7.22
C VAL A 148 -2.02 15.30 7.20
N ARG A 149 -3.27 14.82 7.19
CA ARG A 149 -4.46 15.68 7.25
C ARG A 149 -4.51 16.45 8.57
N SER A 150 -4.27 15.80 9.70
CA SER A 150 -4.27 16.44 11.03
C SER A 150 -3.25 17.58 11.11
N VAL A 151 -2.02 17.35 10.66
CA VAL A 151 -0.95 18.37 10.65
C VAL A 151 -1.24 19.50 9.66
N ARG A 152 -1.90 19.20 8.54
CA ARG A 152 -2.29 20.22 7.56
C ARG A 152 -3.42 21.10 8.09
N SER A 153 -4.43 20.51 8.70
CA SER A 153 -5.58 21.25 9.25
C SER A 153 -5.15 22.14 10.42
N SER A 154 -4.27 21.68 11.30
CA SER A 154 -3.75 22.50 12.40
C SER A 154 -2.92 23.70 11.92
N SER A 155 -2.30 23.60 10.74
CA SER A 155 -1.53 24.70 10.17
C SER A 155 -2.36 25.76 9.47
N LEU A 156 -3.55 25.42 8.98
CA LEU A 156 -4.38 26.34 8.19
C LEU A 156 -5.41 27.08 9.06
N ILE A 157 -5.75 26.54 10.23
CA ILE A 157 -6.78 27.08 11.12
C ILE A 157 -6.10 27.45 12.45
N THR A 158 -5.68 28.71 12.58
CA THR A 158 -5.17 29.30 13.84
C THR A 158 -6.28 29.70 14.81
N THR A 159 -7.55 29.46 14.51
CA THR A 159 -8.66 29.79 15.42
C THR A 159 -8.91 28.65 16.39
N SER A 160 -8.50 28.90 17.63
CA SER A 160 -8.80 28.15 18.84
C SER A 160 -10.30 27.85 19.00
N THR A 161 -10.73 26.68 18.57
CA THR A 161 -11.93 26.04 19.12
C THR A 161 -11.60 24.58 19.38
N SER A 162 -11.17 24.33 20.62
CA SER A 162 -10.90 23.02 21.18
C SER A 162 -12.17 22.17 21.12
N GLN A 163 -12.31 21.29 20.13
CA GLN A 163 -13.28 20.21 20.23
C GLN A 163 -12.73 19.14 21.20
N PRO A 164 -13.61 18.57 22.04
CA PRO A 164 -13.21 17.69 23.12
C PRO A 164 -12.69 16.34 22.60
N HIS A 165 -11.78 15.79 23.39
CA HIS A 165 -10.99 14.58 23.24
C HIS A 165 -11.87 13.35 22.95
N VAL A 166 -11.73 12.77 21.74
CA VAL A 166 -12.12 11.38 21.47
C VAL A 166 -10.85 10.67 21.00
N ASP A 167 -10.33 9.80 21.86
CA ASP A 167 -9.29 8.77 21.65
C ASP A 167 -8.42 8.95 20.40
N LYS A 168 -7.57 9.98 20.40
CA LYS A 168 -6.60 10.17 19.32
C LYS A 168 -5.54 9.07 19.45
N LYS A 169 -5.56 8.09 18.53
CA LYS A 169 -4.51 7.08 18.44
C LYS A 169 -3.13 7.74 18.35
N PRO A 170 -2.07 7.17 18.96
CA PRO A 170 -0.73 7.73 18.92
C PRO A 170 -0.24 7.98 17.49
N ASP A 171 0.70 8.90 17.31
CA ASP A 171 1.28 9.13 15.99
C ASP A 171 2.23 8.00 15.59
N LEU A 172 2.34 7.76 14.28
CA LEU A 172 3.31 6.83 13.72
C LEU A 172 4.65 7.56 13.75
N CYS A 173 5.71 6.82 14.07
CA CYS A 173 7.06 7.36 14.06
C CYS A 173 8.03 6.47 13.27
N PHE A 174 7.67 5.22 13.02
CA PHE A 174 8.53 4.26 12.35
C PHE A 174 7.72 3.36 11.44
N ILE A 175 8.17 3.18 10.20
CA ILE A 175 7.49 2.34 9.20
C ILE A 175 8.51 1.43 8.55
N VAL A 176 8.12 0.16 8.43
CA VAL A 176 8.93 -0.91 7.86
C VAL A 176 8.16 -1.54 6.71
N ALA A 177 8.82 -1.75 5.57
CA ALA A 177 8.20 -2.29 4.37
C ALA A 177 9.04 -3.40 3.74
N CYS A 178 8.40 -4.53 3.41
CA CYS A 178 9.00 -5.70 2.76
C CYS A 178 9.14 -5.49 1.24
N ARG A 179 9.72 -4.37 0.81
CA ARG A 179 9.75 -3.96 -0.62
C ARG A 179 10.33 -5.00 -1.56
N ALA A 180 11.31 -5.78 -1.11
CA ALA A 180 11.94 -6.83 -1.91
C ALA A 180 11.02 -8.04 -2.18
N ASP A 181 9.94 -8.18 -1.41
CA ASP A 181 8.98 -9.28 -1.50
C ASP A 181 7.69 -8.89 -2.26
N VAL A 182 7.52 -7.60 -2.56
CA VAL A 182 6.33 -7.08 -3.25
C VAL A 182 6.51 -7.13 -4.76
N ASP A 183 5.69 -7.94 -5.42
CA ASP A 183 5.56 -7.98 -6.87
C ASP A 183 4.11 -7.68 -7.29
N PRO A 184 3.84 -6.58 -8.02
CA PRO A 184 4.80 -5.60 -8.52
C PRO A 184 5.18 -4.50 -7.48
N PRO A 185 6.43 -3.99 -7.47
CA PRO A 185 6.90 -3.03 -6.46
C PRO A 185 6.11 -1.71 -6.40
N PHE A 186 5.42 -1.33 -7.48
CA PHE A 186 4.66 -0.08 -7.52
C PHE A 186 3.50 -0.04 -6.52
N MET A 187 3.04 -1.19 -6.00
CA MET A 187 1.94 -1.25 -5.04
C MET A 187 2.25 -0.50 -3.73
N ILE A 188 3.52 -0.26 -3.43
CA ILE A 188 3.95 0.44 -2.21
C ILE A 188 4.71 1.74 -2.50
N ASP A 189 4.91 2.12 -3.76
CA ASP A 189 5.73 3.28 -4.17
C ASP A 189 5.16 4.64 -3.71
N HIS A 190 3.93 4.69 -3.23
CA HIS A 190 3.33 5.87 -2.62
C HIS A 190 3.81 6.12 -1.18
N LEU A 191 4.34 5.11 -0.47
CA LEU A 191 4.75 5.25 0.94
C LEU A 191 5.85 6.31 1.15
N PRO A 192 6.96 6.35 0.37
CA PRO A 192 7.95 7.42 0.50
C PRO A 192 7.35 8.81 0.36
N HIS A 193 6.35 8.97 -0.51
CA HIS A 193 5.70 10.27 -0.76
C HIS A 193 4.85 10.71 0.43
N LEU A 194 4.07 9.80 1.02
CA LEU A 194 3.27 10.08 2.21
C LEU A 194 4.14 10.41 3.43
N VAL A 195 5.18 9.61 3.68
CA VAL A 195 6.13 9.82 4.77
C VAL A 195 6.81 11.19 4.63
N ALA A 196 7.32 11.49 3.43
CA ALA A 196 7.98 12.75 3.18
C ALA A 196 7.05 13.96 3.28
N ALA A 197 5.78 13.82 2.87
CA ALA A 197 4.79 14.87 3.04
C ALA A 197 4.54 15.16 4.52
N TYR A 198 4.38 14.11 5.35
CA TYR A 198 4.25 14.27 6.80
C TYR A 198 5.48 14.97 7.39
N ASN A 199 6.68 14.45 7.11
CA ASN A 199 7.94 14.97 7.64
C ASN A 199 8.25 16.42 7.23
N SER A 200 7.66 16.91 6.14
CA SER A 200 7.86 18.30 5.70
C SER A 200 6.90 19.30 6.33
N LEU A 201 5.77 18.80 6.84
CA LEU A 201 4.70 19.61 7.42
C LEU A 201 4.69 19.55 8.96
N GLY A 202 5.12 18.43 9.54
CA GLY A 202 5.10 18.18 10.98
C GLY A 202 6.39 18.56 11.68
N SER A 203 6.32 18.65 13.01
CA SER A 203 7.50 18.76 13.89
C SER A 203 8.16 17.41 14.14
N ASN A 204 7.39 16.33 14.07
CA ASN A 204 7.86 14.96 14.27
C ASN A 204 8.23 14.33 12.92
N SER A 205 9.18 13.39 12.97
CA SER A 205 9.69 12.70 11.79
C SER A 205 9.35 11.22 11.85
N ILE A 206 8.84 10.70 10.74
CA ILE A 206 8.65 9.27 10.50
C ILE A 206 9.86 8.72 9.76
N ARG A 207 10.46 7.66 10.30
CA ARG A 207 11.51 6.89 9.62
C ARG A 207 10.89 5.78 8.77
N LEU A 208 11.33 5.66 7.52
CA LEU A 208 10.91 4.59 6.60
C LEU A 208 12.10 3.67 6.34
N VAL A 209 11.91 2.36 6.54
CA VAL A 209 12.95 1.36 6.37
C VAL A 209 12.47 0.24 5.46
N THR A 210 13.30 -0.17 4.50
CA THR A 210 13.05 -1.37 3.69
C THR A 210 13.67 -2.58 4.34
N LEU A 211 12.95 -3.70 4.36
CA LEU A 211 13.40 -4.98 4.89
C LEU A 211 14.03 -5.87 3.80
N PRO A 212 14.89 -6.85 4.17
CA PRO A 212 15.49 -7.74 3.20
C PRO A 212 14.46 -8.69 2.59
N LYS A 213 14.85 -9.36 1.50
CA LYS A 213 14.01 -10.39 0.86
C LYS A 213 13.72 -11.55 1.84
N GLY A 214 12.49 -12.06 1.84
CA GLY A 214 12.00 -13.11 2.74
C GLY A 214 11.42 -12.58 4.05
N SER A 215 11.46 -11.27 4.28
CA SER A 215 10.93 -10.65 5.50
C SER A 215 9.42 -10.74 5.59
N GLU A 216 8.71 -10.66 4.47
CA GLU A 216 7.24 -10.77 4.46
C GLU A 216 6.77 -12.11 5.04
N ALA A 217 7.39 -13.21 4.61
CA ALA A 217 7.05 -14.54 5.09
C ALA A 217 7.41 -14.70 6.58
N THR A 218 8.61 -14.26 6.97
CA THR A 218 9.09 -14.35 8.35
C THR A 218 8.20 -13.53 9.30
N LEU A 219 7.84 -12.31 8.92
CA LEU A 219 6.93 -11.47 9.71
C LEU A 219 5.51 -12.05 9.74
N ALA A 220 5.01 -12.59 8.63
CA ALA A 220 3.69 -13.20 8.58
C ALA A 220 3.56 -14.39 9.55
N GLU A 221 4.60 -15.22 9.63
CA GLU A 221 4.69 -16.34 10.57
C GLU A 221 4.64 -15.86 12.02
N VAL A 222 5.54 -14.94 12.40
CA VAL A 222 5.62 -14.42 13.78
C VAL A 222 4.35 -13.66 14.18
N PHE A 223 3.70 -13.01 13.22
CA PHE A 223 2.46 -12.26 13.45
C PHE A 223 1.21 -13.17 13.44
N GLY A 224 1.32 -14.41 12.98
CA GLY A 224 0.20 -15.36 12.89
C GLY A 224 -0.86 -14.99 11.84
N VAL A 225 -0.46 -14.31 10.76
CA VAL A 225 -1.35 -13.90 9.66
C VAL A 225 -0.83 -14.40 8.32
N ARG A 226 -1.66 -14.30 7.26
CA ARG A 226 -1.29 -14.83 5.94
C ARG A 226 -0.13 -14.05 5.31
N ARG A 227 -0.10 -12.72 5.46
CA ARG A 227 0.85 -11.83 4.78
C ARG A 227 1.04 -10.55 5.60
N VAL A 228 2.28 -10.08 5.71
CA VAL A 228 2.63 -8.78 6.34
C VAL A 228 3.61 -8.03 5.45
N THR A 229 3.09 -7.09 4.67
CA THR A 229 3.88 -6.31 3.71
C THR A 229 4.47 -5.04 4.32
N VAL A 230 3.72 -4.39 5.22
CA VAL A 230 4.08 -3.10 5.82
C VAL A 230 3.65 -3.12 7.28
N ILE A 231 4.50 -2.62 8.16
CA ILE A 231 4.21 -2.40 9.58
C ILE A 231 4.48 -0.93 9.90
N GLY A 232 3.57 -0.28 10.62
CA GLY A 232 3.76 1.03 11.23
C GLY A 232 3.81 0.88 12.75
N LEU A 233 4.72 1.61 13.39
CA LEU A 233 4.93 1.62 14.84
C LEU A 233 4.67 3.01 15.41
N ASP A 234 4.16 3.00 16.63
CA ASP A 234 3.76 4.20 17.35
C ASP A 234 4.89 4.78 18.16
N VAL A 235 4.75 6.06 18.50
CA VAL A 235 5.66 6.75 19.44
C VAL A 235 5.78 6.03 20.78
N ASP A 236 4.74 5.32 21.21
CA ASP A 236 4.69 4.59 22.49
C ASP A 236 5.17 3.14 22.37
N PHE A 237 5.68 2.72 21.22
CA PHE A 237 6.15 1.36 21.01
C PHE A 237 7.36 1.05 21.91
N PRO A 238 7.35 -0.03 22.73
CA PRO A 238 8.34 -0.24 23.79
C PRO A 238 9.78 -0.43 23.28
N HIS A 239 9.96 -0.99 22.08
CA HIS A 239 11.29 -1.23 21.48
C HIS A 239 11.72 -0.09 20.54
N LEU A 240 11.00 1.03 20.52
CA LEU A 240 11.24 2.12 19.57
C LEU A 240 12.63 2.75 19.75
N LYS A 241 13.14 2.85 20.99
CA LYS A 241 14.46 3.43 21.27
C LYS A 241 15.59 2.63 20.59
N MET A 242 15.53 1.30 20.66
CA MET A 242 16.51 0.41 20.03
C MET A 242 16.44 0.53 18.50
N LEU A 243 15.22 0.52 17.95
CA LEU A 243 14.98 0.69 16.51
C LEU A 243 15.50 2.04 16.00
N ASN A 244 15.29 3.13 16.75
CA ASN A 244 15.78 4.45 16.39
C ASN A 244 17.31 4.54 16.43
N ALA A 245 17.98 3.87 17.37
CA ALA A 245 19.43 3.81 17.42
C ALA A 245 20.00 3.06 16.19
N ILE A 246 19.42 1.92 15.82
CA ILE A 246 19.82 1.16 14.64
C ILE A 246 19.57 1.97 13.35
N ALA A 247 18.45 2.68 13.30
CA ALA A 247 18.01 3.44 12.13
C ALA A 247 18.55 4.87 12.07
N GLU A 248 19.43 5.29 12.99
CA GLU A 248 19.90 6.67 13.10
C GLU A 248 20.54 7.15 11.80
N ALA A 249 21.34 6.29 11.16
CA ALA A 249 22.01 6.53 9.89
C ALA A 249 21.08 6.60 8.66
N ILE A 250 19.79 6.25 8.81
CA ILE A 250 18.83 6.28 7.70
C ILE A 250 18.33 7.72 7.53
N PRO A 251 18.40 8.29 6.31
CA PRO A 251 17.96 9.66 6.06
C PRO A 251 16.44 9.80 6.27
N VAL A 252 16.04 10.88 6.94
CA VAL A 252 14.63 11.26 7.05
C VAL A 252 14.16 11.77 5.69
N LEU A 253 13.14 11.11 5.14
CA LEU A 253 12.57 11.52 3.87
C LEU A 253 11.85 12.85 4.04
N THR A 254 12.12 13.80 3.17
CA THR A 254 11.40 15.08 3.12
C THR A 254 10.98 15.36 1.69
N ALA A 255 9.88 16.09 1.54
CA ALA A 255 9.32 16.57 0.29
C ALA A 255 9.65 18.06 0.21
N PRO A 256 10.78 18.44 -0.41
CA PRO A 256 11.31 19.77 -0.22
C PRO A 256 10.32 20.85 -0.72
N TRP A 257 9.56 20.58 -1.78
CA TRP A 257 8.50 21.47 -2.28
C TRP A 257 7.30 21.69 -1.34
N LEU A 258 7.15 20.89 -0.27
CA LEU A 258 6.13 21.08 0.77
C LEU A 258 6.68 21.73 2.05
N SER A 259 8.00 21.84 2.18
CA SER A 259 8.65 22.37 3.38
C SER A 259 8.42 23.87 3.52
N ARG A 260 7.94 24.30 4.70
CA ARG A 260 7.62 25.71 5.01
C ARG A 260 8.86 26.60 5.16
N VAL A 261 10.02 26.02 5.47
CA VAL A 261 11.30 26.74 5.71
C VAL A 261 11.97 27.17 4.38
N SER A 262 11.17 27.33 3.32
CA SER A 262 11.61 27.58 1.95
C SER A 262 11.91 29.06 1.68
N MET A 263 12.75 29.69 2.48
CA MET A 263 13.35 30.98 2.10
C MET A 263 14.49 30.65 1.13
N GLY A 264 14.27 30.86 -0.18
CA GLY A 264 15.35 30.77 -1.20
C GLY A 264 15.40 29.53 -2.10
N ARG A 265 14.29 28.81 -2.32
CA ARG A 265 14.29 27.71 -3.30
C ARG A 265 14.42 28.24 -4.74
N GLY A 266 15.59 28.06 -5.32
CA GLY A 266 15.80 28.24 -6.75
C GLY A 266 14.90 27.30 -7.56
N LEU A 267 14.48 27.75 -8.73
CA LEU A 267 13.70 26.95 -9.67
C LEU A 267 14.49 25.67 -10.04
N ILE A 268 13.84 24.52 -9.96
CA ILE A 268 14.44 23.25 -10.41
C ILE A 268 14.40 23.22 -11.94
N PRO A 269 15.53 22.98 -12.63
CA PRO A 269 15.54 22.86 -14.08
C PRO A 269 14.59 21.77 -14.58
N THR A 270 13.90 22.03 -15.69
CA THR A 270 13.06 21.03 -16.35
C THR A 270 13.94 19.95 -16.98
N HIS A 271 13.56 18.68 -16.79
CA HIS A 271 14.27 17.55 -17.38
C HIS A 271 13.39 16.88 -18.45
N VAL A 272 13.83 16.96 -19.71
CA VAL A 272 13.14 16.32 -20.84
C VAL A 272 13.91 15.06 -21.23
N LYS A 273 13.30 13.90 -21.02
CA LYS A 273 13.83 12.60 -21.46
C LYS A 273 13.36 12.29 -22.88
N GLN A 274 14.13 11.48 -23.60
CA GLN A 274 13.69 10.94 -24.89
C GLN A 274 13.23 9.50 -24.72
N VAL A 275 11.96 9.24 -25.02
CA VAL A 275 11.38 7.90 -25.00
C VAL A 275 11.49 7.31 -26.40
N HIS A 276 12.09 6.12 -26.46
CA HIS A 276 12.19 5.34 -27.68
C HIS A 276 10.82 4.75 -28.04
N THR A 277 10.33 5.08 -29.24
CA THR A 277 9.07 4.54 -29.78
C THR A 277 9.31 3.99 -31.18
N THR A 278 8.54 2.99 -31.59
CA THR A 278 8.61 2.44 -32.95
C THR A 278 7.41 2.91 -33.77
N VAL A 279 7.69 3.58 -34.87
CA VAL A 279 6.68 4.14 -35.78
C VAL A 279 6.75 3.36 -37.10
N PRO A 280 5.62 3.10 -37.78
CA PRO A 280 5.64 2.51 -39.11
C PRO A 280 6.54 3.33 -40.05
N ARG A 281 7.34 2.64 -40.86
CA ARG A 281 8.20 3.26 -41.87
C ARG A 281 7.34 4.01 -42.88
N ASP A 282 6.26 3.37 -43.34
CA ASP A 282 5.21 3.95 -44.19
C ASP A 282 3.89 4.18 -43.43
N MET A 283 3.68 5.43 -43.03
CA MET A 283 2.47 5.83 -42.30
C MET A 283 1.18 5.72 -43.13
N LYS A 284 1.26 5.84 -44.47
CA LYS A 284 0.10 5.72 -45.38
C LYS A 284 -0.36 4.27 -45.51
N ALA A 285 0.55 3.35 -45.85
CA ALA A 285 0.24 1.92 -45.97
C ALA A 285 -0.29 1.33 -44.64
N ALA A 286 0.32 1.71 -43.52
CA ALA A 286 -0.13 1.27 -42.20
C ALA A 286 -1.53 1.82 -41.82
N ARG A 287 -1.92 3.01 -42.30
CA ARG A 287 -3.28 3.53 -42.09
C ARG A 287 -4.30 2.76 -42.92
N GLU A 288 -3.98 2.44 -44.17
CA GLU A 288 -4.86 1.68 -45.06
C GLU A 288 -5.09 0.24 -44.57
N GLN A 289 -4.03 -0.44 -44.11
CA GLN A 289 -4.15 -1.77 -43.49
C GLN A 289 -5.02 -1.73 -42.23
N LYS A 290 -4.89 -0.71 -41.38
CA LYS A 290 -5.76 -0.54 -40.20
C LYS A 290 -7.23 -0.29 -40.58
N LEU A 291 -7.48 0.41 -41.67
CA LEU A 291 -8.84 0.61 -42.19
C LEU A 291 -9.43 -0.70 -42.71
N LYS A 292 -8.65 -1.49 -43.44
CA LYS A 292 -9.04 -2.84 -43.93
C LYS A 292 -9.33 -3.81 -42.78
N GLU A 293 -8.47 -3.86 -41.76
CA GLU A 293 -8.69 -4.68 -40.55
C GLU A 293 -9.96 -4.28 -39.78
N LYS A 294 -10.22 -2.97 -39.67
CA LYS A 294 -11.44 -2.47 -39.01
C LYS A 294 -12.70 -2.80 -39.80
N ALA A 295 -12.63 -2.78 -41.14
CA ALA A 295 -13.74 -3.16 -41.99
C ALA A 295 -14.06 -4.65 -41.87
N LEU A 296 -13.04 -5.53 -41.88
CA LEU A 296 -13.24 -6.97 -41.67
C LEU A 296 -13.86 -7.29 -40.30
N LYS A 297 -13.46 -6.60 -39.24
CA LYS A 297 -13.99 -6.83 -37.88
C LYS A 297 -15.40 -6.28 -37.65
N LYS A 298 -15.90 -5.39 -38.51
CA LYS A 298 -17.28 -4.87 -38.42
C LYS A 298 -18.27 -5.67 -39.27
N GLY A 299 -17.78 -6.50 -40.18
CA GLY A 299 -18.60 -7.35 -41.04
C GLY A 299 -18.72 -8.80 -40.57
N SER A 300 -18.20 -9.12 -39.37
CA SER A 300 -18.26 -10.43 -38.73
C SER A 300 -18.92 -10.30 -37.37
#